data_AF-A0A940ZGI7-F1
#
_entry.id   AF-A0A940ZGI7-F1
#
_cell.length_a   1.000
_cell.length_b   1.000
_cell.length_c   1.000
_cell.angle_alpha   90.00
_cell.angle_beta   90.00
_cell.angle_gamma   90.00
#
_symmetry.space_group_name_H-M   'P 1'
#
loop_
_entity.id
_entity.type
_entity.pdbx_description
1 polymer ?
#
loop_
_entity_poly.entity_id
_entity_poly.type
_entity_poly.pdbx_seq_one_letter_code
_entity_poly.pdbx_strand_id
1 'polypeptide(L)'
;MSTLKFLFAGACGLLVSCAVITVNVYFPEKAVKDAYKSVDGMMLKDGGNTQPAPESQPPDSKDKESAVKPLSGMLRRLPTLSLAAAAYAADSTADALAVELASMQEVTKAYATMSRNLSRVRELLAGGVVGLTSQGLISVRDKTRVTPQDEAMLKTENESRKTIITGMAKAIAKQSKQTPNKEEMDQLLAKSAATYAETKREEAAPGWWLQLQNGRWVQK
;
A
#
# COMPACT_ATOMS: atom_id res chain seq x y z
N MET A 1 16.19 38.72 -51.93
CA MET A 1 16.05 37.26 -51.69
C MET A 1 16.55 36.78 -50.33
N SER A 2 17.15 37.63 -49.47
CA SER A 2 17.69 37.20 -48.16
C SER A 2 16.65 37.24 -47.01
N THR A 3 15.70 38.17 -47.06
CA THR A 3 14.71 38.39 -45.98
C THR A 3 13.64 37.31 -45.86
N LEU A 4 13.28 36.65 -46.97
CA LEU A 4 12.28 35.57 -46.97
C LEU A 4 12.80 34.28 -46.30
N LYS A 5 14.12 34.05 -46.30
CA LYS A 5 14.76 32.90 -45.65
C LYS A 5 14.76 33.03 -44.12
N PHE A 6 14.92 34.24 -43.59
CA PHE A 6 14.86 34.51 -42.15
C PHE A 6 13.42 34.42 -41.59
N LEU A 7 12.41 34.80 -42.39
CA LEU A 7 11.00 34.62 -42.02
C LEU A 7 10.59 33.14 -41.96
N PHE A 8 11.09 32.31 -42.88
CA PHE A 8 10.84 30.85 -42.84
C PHE A 8 11.60 30.14 -41.71
N ALA A 9 12.81 30.59 -41.39
CA ALA A 9 13.60 30.05 -40.29
C ALA A 9 13.02 30.40 -38.90
N GLY A 10 12.46 31.60 -38.73
CA GLY A 10 11.76 32.00 -37.50
C GLY A 10 10.44 31.26 -37.28
N ALA A 11 9.71 30.97 -38.36
CA ALA A 11 8.43 30.23 -38.29
C ALA A 11 8.59 28.75 -37.91
N CYS A 12 9.71 28.11 -38.27
CA CYS A 12 9.96 26.70 -37.91
C CYS A 12 10.42 26.50 -36.46
N GLY A 13 11.09 27.49 -35.85
CA GLY A 13 11.53 27.42 -34.46
C GLY A 13 10.39 27.54 -33.43
N LEU A 14 9.31 28.25 -33.79
CA LEU A 14 8.18 28.51 -32.89
C LEU A 14 7.22 27.31 -32.75
N LEU A 15 7.30 26.31 -33.63
CA LEU A 15 6.42 25.14 -33.61
C LEU A 15 6.92 23.99 -32.72
N VAL A 16 8.17 24.06 -32.24
CA VAL A 16 8.78 23.02 -31.39
C VAL A 16 8.58 23.31 -29.88
N SER A 17 8.10 24.49 -29.50
CA SER A 17 8.09 24.95 -28.09
C SER A 17 6.87 24.56 -27.25
N CYS A 18 5.87 23.82 -27.79
CA CYS A 18 4.62 23.55 -27.07
C CYS A 18 4.17 22.08 -27.08
N ALA A 19 5.10 21.11 -27.15
CA ALA A 19 4.75 19.73 -26.84
C ALA A 19 4.55 19.57 -25.32
N VAL A 20 3.35 19.88 -24.82
CA VAL A 20 2.91 19.50 -23.47
C VAL A 20 2.72 17.99 -23.48
N ILE A 21 3.76 17.25 -23.14
CA ILE A 21 3.67 15.80 -22.94
C ILE A 21 2.90 15.58 -21.64
N THR A 22 1.62 15.20 -21.74
CA THR A 22 0.83 14.77 -20.59
C THR A 22 1.33 13.40 -20.14
N VAL A 23 2.36 13.37 -19.30
CA VAL A 23 2.81 12.13 -18.65
C VAL A 23 1.80 11.79 -17.56
N ASN A 24 0.90 10.83 -17.82
CA ASN A 24 -0.06 10.35 -16.83
C ASN A 24 0.67 9.80 -15.59
N VAL A 25 0.23 10.18 -14.38
CA VAL A 25 0.84 9.69 -13.15
C VAL A 25 0.66 8.17 -13.07
N TYR A 26 1.77 7.44 -13.04
CA TYR A 26 1.76 5.98 -12.91
C TYR A 26 1.36 5.57 -11.48
N PHE A 27 0.49 4.57 -11.36
CA PHE A 27 0.07 4.01 -10.07
C PHE A 27 0.71 2.62 -9.87
N PRO A 28 1.73 2.49 -9.00
CA PRO A 28 2.45 1.23 -8.82
C PRO A 28 1.69 0.28 -7.87
N GLU A 29 0.64 -0.38 -8.37
CA GLU A 29 -0.31 -1.18 -7.55
C GLU A 29 0.36 -2.14 -6.56
N LYS A 30 1.31 -2.97 -7.03
CA LYS A 30 2.03 -3.92 -6.16
C LYS A 30 2.81 -3.20 -5.05
N ALA A 31 3.55 -2.15 -5.39
CA ALA A 31 4.35 -1.41 -4.41
C ALA A 31 3.48 -0.70 -3.37
N VAL A 32 2.32 -0.15 -3.80
CA VAL A 32 1.35 0.47 -2.89
C VAL A 32 0.77 -0.55 -1.92
N LYS A 33 0.41 -1.74 -2.42
CA LYS A 33 -0.09 -2.84 -1.60
C LYS A 33 0.93 -3.29 -0.56
N ASP A 34 2.18 -3.51 -1.00
CA ASP A 34 3.28 -3.92 -0.13
C ASP A 34 3.61 -2.82 0.91
N ALA A 35 3.56 -1.54 0.50
CA ALA A 35 3.73 -0.41 1.40
C ALA A 35 2.63 -0.35 2.49
N TYR A 36 1.36 -0.56 2.14
CA TYR A 36 0.29 -0.64 3.14
C TYR A 36 0.55 -1.77 4.15
N LYS A 37 0.87 -2.98 3.67
CA LYS A 37 1.17 -4.13 4.53
C LYS A 37 2.36 -3.86 5.46
N SER A 38 3.40 -3.21 4.94
CA SER A 38 4.59 -2.84 5.70
C SER A 38 4.23 -1.87 6.83
N VAL A 39 3.53 -0.77 6.52
CA VAL A 39 3.15 0.24 7.51
C VAL A 39 2.14 -0.32 8.52
N ASP A 40 1.15 -1.10 8.08
CA ASP A 40 0.21 -1.79 8.97
C ASP A 40 0.94 -2.74 9.93
N GLY A 41 1.90 -3.51 9.40
CA GLY A 41 2.75 -4.41 10.18
C GLY A 41 3.62 -3.67 11.20
N MET A 42 4.08 -2.46 10.88
CA MET A 42 4.88 -1.64 11.79
C MET A 42 4.02 -0.93 12.85
N MET A 43 2.83 -0.46 12.50
CA MET A 43 2.05 0.47 13.34
C MET A 43 0.85 -0.16 14.06
N LEU A 44 0.41 -1.38 13.68
CA LEU A 44 -0.74 -2.06 14.29
C LEU A 44 -0.37 -3.33 15.08
N LYS A 45 0.91 -3.75 15.11
CA LYS A 45 1.33 -5.00 15.77
C LYS A 45 1.38 -4.97 17.30
N ASP A 46 1.16 -3.84 17.95
CA ASP A 46 1.14 -3.75 19.43
C ASP A 46 -0.16 -4.25 20.08
N GLY A 47 -1.08 -4.86 19.31
CA GLY A 47 -2.40 -5.31 19.78
C GLY A 47 -2.80 -6.69 19.30
N GLY A 48 -2.17 -7.74 19.82
CA GLY A 48 -2.74 -9.09 19.91
C GLY A 48 -2.83 -9.90 18.59
N ASN A 49 -2.19 -11.07 18.66
CA ASN A 49 -2.22 -12.19 17.73
C ASN A 49 -1.30 -12.10 16.50
N THR A 50 -0.08 -12.61 16.72
CA THR A 50 0.86 -13.08 15.71
C THR A 50 0.19 -14.17 14.85
N GLN A 51 -0.25 -13.81 13.66
CA GLN A 51 -0.32 -14.78 12.56
C GLN A 51 0.93 -14.57 11.72
N PRO A 52 1.80 -15.60 11.57
CA PRO A 52 2.95 -15.50 10.66
C PRO A 52 2.44 -15.15 9.27
N ALA A 53 3.02 -14.13 8.65
CA ALA A 53 2.92 -13.98 7.21
C ALA A 53 3.38 -15.31 6.57
N PRO A 54 2.74 -15.81 5.50
CA PRO A 54 3.26 -16.96 4.78
C PRO A 54 4.68 -16.60 4.32
N GLU A 55 5.66 -17.26 4.92
CA GLU A 55 7.03 -17.27 4.45
C GLU A 55 6.98 -17.73 2.98
N SER A 56 7.40 -16.85 2.09
CA SER A 56 7.65 -17.17 0.70
C SER A 56 8.66 -18.32 0.67
N GLN A 57 8.17 -19.53 0.41
CA GLN A 57 8.99 -20.70 0.18
C GLN A 57 9.90 -20.45 -1.03
N PRO A 58 11.22 -20.68 -0.93
CA PRO A 58 12.04 -20.96 -2.10
C PRO A 58 11.69 -22.35 -2.64
N PRO A 59 11.81 -22.59 -3.96
CA PRO A 59 11.37 -23.83 -4.55
C PRO A 59 12.25 -25.01 -4.13
N ASP A 60 11.59 -26.15 -3.93
CA ASP A 60 12.15 -27.49 -3.83
C ASP A 60 13.26 -27.72 -4.86
N SER A 61 14.46 -27.99 -4.36
CA SER A 61 15.41 -28.86 -5.05
C SER A 61 15.74 -30.01 -4.11
N LYS A 62 15.09 -31.14 -4.38
CA LYS A 62 15.49 -32.46 -3.90
C LYS A 62 16.96 -32.68 -4.29
N ASP A 63 17.79 -33.02 -3.32
CA ASP A 63 18.70 -34.15 -3.44
C ASP A 63 19.12 -34.64 -2.05
N LYS A 64 19.01 -35.95 -1.87
CA LYS A 64 19.45 -36.68 -0.69
C LYS A 64 20.94 -36.98 -0.85
N GLU A 65 21.76 -36.69 0.15
CA GLU A 65 22.71 -37.68 0.67
C GLU A 65 23.31 -37.27 2.02
N SER A 66 23.87 -38.27 2.68
CA SER A 66 23.87 -38.45 4.12
C SER A 66 25.18 -38.03 4.82
N ALA A 67 25.02 -37.59 6.07
CA ALA A 67 25.81 -37.92 7.26
C ALA A 67 27.28 -37.47 7.45
N VAL A 68 27.50 -37.13 8.74
CA VAL A 68 28.75 -37.16 9.56
C VAL A 68 29.48 -35.82 9.79
N LYS A 69 29.12 -35.21 10.93
CA LYS A 69 29.90 -34.52 12.02
C LYS A 69 31.10 -33.59 11.75
N PRO A 70 31.34 -32.62 12.67
CA PRO A 70 32.13 -31.41 12.42
C PRO A 70 33.62 -31.58 12.75
N LEU A 71 34.48 -30.90 11.99
CA LEU A 71 35.85 -30.64 12.41
C LEU A 71 36.22 -29.17 12.21
N SER A 72 36.68 -28.59 13.31
CA SER A 72 37.27 -27.26 13.43
C SER A 72 38.45 -27.03 12.49
N GLY A 73 38.66 -25.77 12.12
CA GLY A 73 40.01 -25.25 11.89
C GLY A 73 40.24 -24.57 10.55
N MET A 74 40.31 -23.24 10.60
CA MET A 74 41.41 -22.50 9.99
C MET A 74 41.54 -22.56 8.46
N LEU A 75 40.62 -21.94 7.73
CA LEU A 75 40.96 -21.32 6.44
C LEU A 75 40.49 -19.87 6.37
N ARG A 76 41.45 -19.01 6.71
CA ARG A 76 41.49 -17.59 6.42
C ARG A 76 41.33 -17.33 4.92
N ARG A 77 40.61 -16.25 4.60
CA ARG A 77 40.88 -15.31 3.50
C ARG A 77 40.66 -15.81 2.07
N LEU A 78 39.41 -15.73 1.62
CA LEU A 78 39.09 -15.11 0.33
C LEU A 78 38.01 -14.04 0.56
N PRO A 79 38.14 -12.81 0.05
CA PRO A 79 36.99 -11.95 -0.10
C PRO A 79 36.21 -12.50 -1.30
N THR A 80 35.21 -13.34 -1.03
CA THR A 80 34.16 -13.58 -2.02
C THR A 80 33.43 -12.24 -2.19
N LEU A 81 33.79 -11.52 -3.26
CA LEU A 81 32.98 -10.42 -3.79
C LEU A 81 31.64 -11.03 -4.23
N SER A 82 30.75 -11.21 -3.26
CA SER A 82 29.36 -11.55 -3.48
C SER A 82 28.69 -10.33 -4.09
N LEU A 83 28.75 -10.24 -5.42
CA LEU A 83 27.83 -9.46 -6.23
C LEU A 83 26.44 -10.10 -6.19
N ALA A 84 25.88 -10.24 -4.99
CA ALA A 84 24.45 -10.44 -4.78
C ALA A 84 23.73 -9.08 -4.87
N ALA A 85 23.96 -8.37 -5.98
CA ALA A 85 23.24 -7.14 -6.33
C ALA A 85 22.12 -7.45 -7.34
N ALA A 86 21.45 -8.59 -7.15
CA ALA A 86 20.41 -9.07 -8.05
C ALA A 86 19.22 -9.66 -7.28
N ALA A 87 18.64 -8.87 -6.37
CA ALA A 87 17.34 -9.21 -5.75
C ALA A 87 16.56 -8.02 -5.12
N TYR A 88 17.06 -6.77 -5.17
CA TYR A 88 16.46 -5.64 -4.42
C TYR A 88 15.79 -4.58 -5.29
N ALA A 89 15.59 -4.82 -6.59
CA ALA A 89 15.02 -3.82 -7.49
C ALA A 89 13.49 -3.64 -7.32
N ALA A 90 12.78 -4.68 -6.86
CA ALA A 90 11.32 -4.63 -6.66
C ALA A 90 10.90 -4.04 -5.29
N ASP A 91 11.82 -3.91 -4.33
CA ASP A 91 11.51 -3.46 -2.95
C ASP A 91 11.68 -1.96 -2.75
N SER A 92 12.52 -1.29 -3.55
CA SER A 92 12.85 0.14 -3.32
C SER A 92 11.66 1.09 -3.42
N THR A 93 10.68 0.80 -4.29
CA THR A 93 9.49 1.67 -4.44
C THR A 93 8.48 1.45 -3.32
N ALA A 94 8.29 0.20 -2.89
CA ALA A 94 7.39 -0.11 -1.77
C ALA A 94 7.95 0.49 -0.48
N ASP A 95 9.25 0.31 -0.23
CA ASP A 95 9.94 0.88 0.92
C ASP A 95 9.88 2.41 0.93
N ALA A 96 10.15 3.05 -0.20
CA ALA A 96 10.07 4.51 -0.32
C ALA A 96 8.65 5.03 -0.01
N LEU A 97 7.61 4.35 -0.53
CA LEU A 97 6.22 4.72 -0.24
C LEU A 97 5.86 4.48 1.23
N ALA A 98 6.32 3.38 1.83
CA ALA A 98 6.08 3.08 3.24
C ALA A 98 6.74 4.13 4.16
N VAL A 99 8.00 4.47 3.89
CA VAL A 99 8.74 5.51 4.62
C VAL A 99 8.06 6.88 4.47
N GLU A 100 7.70 7.26 3.24
CA GLU A 100 7.03 8.53 2.99
C GLU A 100 5.68 8.58 3.72
N LEU A 101 4.87 7.52 3.63
CA LEU A 101 3.58 7.43 4.31
C LEU A 101 3.72 7.52 5.83
N ALA A 102 4.68 6.78 6.41
CA ALA A 102 4.96 6.77 7.84
C ALA A 102 5.54 8.10 8.37
N SER A 103 6.13 8.92 7.49
CA SER A 103 6.64 10.24 7.86
C SER A 103 5.54 11.30 8.05
N MET A 104 4.33 11.05 7.54
CA MET A 104 3.21 11.99 7.63
C MET A 104 2.59 11.97 9.03
N GLN A 105 2.64 13.10 9.75
CA GLN A 105 2.12 13.16 11.12
C GLN A 105 0.63 12.83 11.23
N GLU A 106 -0.18 13.22 10.25
CA GLU A 106 -1.60 12.89 10.21
C GLU A 106 -1.83 11.38 10.08
N VAL A 107 -0.97 10.68 9.36
CA VAL A 107 -1.03 9.23 9.17
C VAL A 107 -0.62 8.51 10.44
N THR A 108 0.46 8.93 11.10
CA THR A 108 0.86 8.35 12.39
C THR A 108 -0.22 8.53 13.46
N LYS A 109 -0.91 9.68 13.50
CA LYS A 109 -2.06 9.92 14.39
C LYS A 109 -3.27 9.04 14.03
N ALA A 110 -3.52 8.83 12.74
CA ALA A 110 -4.55 7.93 12.25
C ALA A 110 -4.28 6.49 12.70
N TYR A 111 -3.05 6.00 12.53
CA TYR A 111 -2.64 4.67 12.99
C TYR A 111 -2.73 4.51 14.50
N ALA A 112 -2.32 5.52 15.29
CA ALA A 112 -2.49 5.49 16.74
C ALA A 112 -3.97 5.34 17.14
N THR A 113 -4.87 5.97 16.38
CA THR A 113 -6.32 5.85 16.60
C THR A 113 -6.84 4.47 16.23
N MET A 114 -6.45 3.95 15.06
CA MET A 114 -6.82 2.60 14.63
C MET A 114 -6.31 1.52 15.59
N SER A 115 -5.09 1.69 16.13
CA SER A 115 -4.51 0.79 17.11
C SER A 115 -5.36 0.72 18.39
N ARG A 116 -5.81 1.87 18.92
CA ARG A 116 -6.72 1.91 20.09
C ARG A 116 -8.06 1.24 19.84
N ASN A 117 -8.58 1.34 18.61
CA ASN A 117 -9.87 0.78 18.23
C ASN A 117 -9.80 -0.70 17.82
N LEU A 118 -8.59 -1.23 17.59
CA LEU A 118 -8.36 -2.48 16.87
C LEU A 118 -9.12 -3.67 17.45
N SER A 119 -9.05 -3.85 18.77
CA SER A 119 -9.72 -4.96 19.46
C SER A 119 -11.24 -4.90 19.25
N ARG A 120 -11.85 -3.74 19.49
CA ARG A 120 -13.30 -3.56 19.36
C ARG A 120 -13.77 -3.69 17.91
N VAL A 121 -13.02 -3.14 16.96
CA VAL A 121 -13.29 -3.28 15.53
C VAL A 121 -13.28 -4.76 15.13
N ARG A 122 -12.29 -5.54 15.59
CA ARG A 122 -12.19 -6.98 15.31
C ARG A 122 -13.37 -7.77 15.88
N GLU A 123 -13.81 -7.47 17.11
CA GLU A 123 -15.00 -8.09 17.70
C GLU A 123 -16.26 -7.84 16.85
N LEU A 124 -16.47 -6.59 16.43
CA LEU A 124 -17.63 -6.21 15.61
C LEU A 124 -17.59 -6.89 14.23
N LEU A 125 -16.41 -7.01 13.62
CA LEU A 125 -16.22 -7.72 12.34
C LEU A 125 -16.47 -9.23 12.50
N ALA A 126 -15.91 -9.86 13.53
CA ALA A 126 -16.09 -11.28 13.81
C ALA A 126 -17.55 -11.63 14.13
N GLY A 127 -18.26 -10.73 14.82
CA GLY A 127 -19.69 -10.88 15.11
C GLY A 127 -20.61 -10.59 13.91
N GLY A 128 -20.06 -10.21 12.76
CA GLY A 128 -20.79 -9.84 11.55
C GLY A 128 -21.62 -8.56 11.66
N VAL A 129 -21.41 -7.78 12.74
CA VAL A 129 -22.14 -6.54 13.04
C VAL A 129 -21.74 -5.44 12.06
N VAL A 130 -20.47 -5.44 11.67
CA VAL A 130 -19.91 -4.55 10.65
C VAL A 130 -19.23 -5.35 9.55
N GLY A 131 -18.94 -4.71 8.42
CA GLY A 131 -18.18 -5.29 7.32
C GLY A 131 -17.29 -4.28 6.62
N LEU A 132 -16.33 -4.77 5.83
CA LEU A 132 -15.43 -3.94 5.04
C LEU A 132 -16.05 -3.60 3.68
N THR A 133 -16.08 -2.33 3.31
CA THR A 133 -16.59 -1.86 2.02
C THR A 133 -15.57 -2.12 0.89
N SER A 134 -15.98 -1.89 -0.36
CA SER A 134 -15.10 -2.00 -1.53
C SER A 134 -13.97 -0.97 -1.57
N GLN A 135 -13.98 -0.01 -0.63
CA GLN A 135 -12.98 1.04 -0.42
C GLN A 135 -12.17 0.80 0.88
N GLY A 136 -12.34 -0.35 1.55
CA GLY A 136 -11.63 -0.70 2.77
C GLY A 136 -12.08 0.06 4.03
N LEU A 137 -13.22 0.76 3.94
CA LEU A 137 -13.87 1.41 5.08
C LEU A 137 -14.77 0.41 5.80
N ILE A 138 -15.18 0.74 7.02
CA ILE A 138 -16.09 -0.08 7.81
C ILE A 138 -17.52 0.44 7.64
N SER A 139 -18.46 -0.47 7.38
CA SER A 139 -19.89 -0.17 7.30
C SER A 139 -20.65 -1.00 8.34
N VAL A 140 -21.60 -0.37 9.02
CA VAL A 140 -22.51 -1.06 9.94
C VAL A 140 -23.52 -1.87 9.14
N ARG A 141 -23.62 -3.17 9.44
CA ARG A 141 -24.55 -4.10 8.79
C ARG A 141 -25.76 -4.37 9.67
N ASP A 142 -25.54 -4.51 10.96
CA ASP A 142 -26.59 -4.73 11.95
C ASP A 142 -26.61 -3.59 12.96
N LYS A 143 -27.51 -2.62 12.74
CA LYS A 143 -27.69 -1.46 13.63
C LYS A 143 -28.23 -1.84 15.01
N THR A 144 -28.89 -2.99 15.16
CA THR A 144 -29.47 -3.42 16.44
C THR A 144 -28.41 -3.90 17.43
N ARG A 145 -27.22 -4.24 16.92
CA ARG A 145 -26.08 -4.79 17.68
C ARG A 145 -24.91 -3.81 17.83
N VAL A 146 -25.12 -2.56 17.43
CA VAL A 146 -24.15 -1.46 17.53
C VAL A 146 -24.60 -0.49 18.61
N THR A 147 -23.69 -0.12 19.52
CA THR A 147 -23.96 0.93 20.51
C THR A 147 -23.66 2.31 19.93
N PRO A 148 -24.22 3.41 20.50
CA PRO A 148 -23.84 4.77 20.09
C PRO A 148 -22.34 5.06 20.23
N GLN A 149 -21.69 4.45 21.22
CA GLN A 149 -20.23 4.54 21.40
C GLN A 149 -19.48 3.84 20.26
N ASP A 150 -19.97 2.67 19.82
CA ASP A 150 -19.41 1.96 18.66
C ASP A 150 -19.56 2.81 17.38
N GLU A 151 -20.71 3.45 17.16
CA GLU A 151 -20.90 4.32 15.98
C GLU A 151 -19.92 5.49 15.95
N ALA A 152 -19.74 6.16 17.10
CA ALA A 152 -18.79 7.26 17.22
C ALA A 152 -17.35 6.77 16.96
N MET A 153 -16.97 5.63 17.55
CA MET A 153 -15.66 5.02 17.33
C MET A 153 -15.45 4.61 15.86
N LEU A 154 -16.46 4.02 15.21
CA LEU A 154 -16.41 3.60 13.82
C LEU A 154 -16.31 4.79 12.86
N LYS A 155 -16.91 5.93 13.21
CA LYS A 155 -16.74 7.18 12.47
C LYS A 155 -15.28 7.64 12.50
N THR A 156 -14.68 7.71 13.68
CA THR A 156 -13.26 8.11 13.84
C THR A 156 -12.29 7.10 13.21
N GLU A 157 -12.60 5.81 13.30
CA GLU A 157 -11.88 4.73 12.59
C GLU A 157 -11.90 4.96 11.07
N ASN A 158 -13.06 5.26 10.49
CA ASN A 158 -13.18 5.54 9.06
C ASN A 158 -12.50 6.84 8.64
N GLU A 159 -12.49 7.88 9.48
CA GLU A 159 -11.71 9.10 9.25
C GLU A 159 -10.21 8.81 9.23
N SER A 160 -9.73 7.92 10.12
CA SER A 160 -8.34 7.47 10.15
C SER A 160 -7.96 6.71 8.88
N ARG A 161 -8.81 5.75 8.45
CA ARG A 161 -8.63 5.01 7.18
C ARG A 161 -8.57 5.92 5.96
N LYS A 162 -9.46 6.92 5.88
CA LYS A 162 -9.45 7.93 4.81
C LYS A 162 -8.16 8.76 4.83
N THR A 163 -7.67 9.12 6.02
CA THR A 163 -6.39 9.83 6.17
C THR A 163 -5.24 9.01 5.61
N ILE A 164 -5.17 7.71 5.92
CA ILE A 164 -4.14 6.79 5.40
C ILE A 164 -4.23 6.65 3.87
N ILE A 165 -5.43 6.46 3.34
CA ILE A 165 -5.66 6.36 1.88
C ILE A 165 -5.21 7.64 1.17
N THR A 166 -5.57 8.80 1.75
CA THR A 166 -5.18 10.11 1.22
C THR A 166 -3.66 10.32 1.30
N GLY A 167 -3.05 9.92 2.42
CA GLY A 167 -1.61 9.94 2.61
C GLY A 167 -0.86 9.13 1.56
N MET A 168 -1.37 7.94 1.21
CA MET A 168 -0.78 7.12 0.17
C MET A 168 -0.86 7.79 -1.21
N ALA A 169 -2.02 8.36 -1.58
CA ALA A 169 -2.16 9.09 -2.83
C ALA A 169 -1.15 10.27 -2.91
N LYS A 170 -0.96 11.00 -1.80
CA LYS A 170 0.05 12.06 -1.70
C LYS A 170 1.48 11.51 -1.82
N ALA A 171 1.79 10.38 -1.19
CA ALA A 171 3.09 9.74 -1.27
C ALA A 171 3.44 9.33 -2.70
N ILE A 172 2.48 8.75 -3.43
CA ILE A 172 2.62 8.39 -4.84
C ILE A 172 2.86 9.64 -5.70
N ALA A 173 2.05 10.69 -5.51
CA ALA A 173 2.22 11.96 -6.23
C ALA A 173 3.62 12.55 -6.01
N LYS A 174 4.08 12.60 -4.75
CA LYS A 174 5.42 13.09 -4.40
C LYS A 174 6.52 12.25 -5.05
N GLN A 175 6.40 10.92 -5.00
CA GLN A 175 7.39 10.00 -5.58
C GLN A 175 7.46 10.12 -7.11
N SER A 176 6.34 10.38 -7.76
CA SER A 176 6.30 10.64 -9.20
C SER A 176 6.95 11.96 -9.60
N LYS A 177 7.24 12.85 -8.63
CA LYS A 177 7.72 14.23 -8.84
C LYS A 177 6.80 15.07 -9.73
N GLN A 178 5.52 14.73 -9.78
CA GLN A 178 4.50 15.45 -10.54
C GLN A 178 3.56 16.18 -9.58
N THR A 179 2.98 17.29 -10.05
CA THR A 179 1.88 17.97 -9.37
C THR A 179 0.60 17.63 -10.12
N PRO A 180 -0.08 16.53 -9.74
CA PRO A 180 -1.31 16.13 -10.40
C PRO A 180 -2.38 17.22 -10.29
N ASN A 181 -3.16 17.37 -11.35
CA ASN A 181 -4.37 18.18 -11.31
C ASN A 181 -5.46 17.51 -10.44
N LYS A 182 -6.63 18.14 -10.35
CA LYS A 182 -7.72 17.63 -9.50
C LYS A 182 -8.19 16.24 -9.96
N GLU A 183 -8.38 16.05 -11.25
CA GLU A 183 -8.88 14.79 -11.82
C GLU A 183 -7.89 13.64 -11.61
N GLU A 184 -6.60 13.89 -11.81
CA GLU A 184 -5.51 12.95 -11.56
C GLU A 184 -5.41 12.58 -10.08
N MET A 185 -5.55 13.56 -9.18
CA MET A 185 -5.60 13.30 -7.74
C MET A 185 -6.82 12.46 -7.35
N ASP A 186 -7.99 12.74 -7.90
CA ASP A 186 -9.20 11.97 -7.63
C ASP A 186 -9.05 10.52 -8.12
N GLN A 187 -8.37 10.29 -9.25
CA GLN A 187 -8.00 8.95 -9.72
C GLN A 187 -6.99 8.25 -8.82
N LEU A 188 -5.95 8.95 -8.36
CA LEU A 188 -4.97 8.39 -7.41
C LEU A 188 -5.63 7.99 -6.10
N LEU A 189 -6.55 8.82 -5.59
CA LEU A 189 -7.33 8.51 -4.39
C LEU A 189 -8.18 7.26 -4.58
N ALA A 190 -8.88 7.14 -5.71
CA ALA A 190 -9.70 5.97 -6.02
C ALA A 190 -8.86 4.68 -6.11
N LYS A 191 -7.71 4.72 -6.78
CA LYS A 191 -6.80 3.57 -6.88
C LYS A 191 -6.15 3.21 -5.54
N SER A 192 -5.78 4.21 -4.75
CA SER A 192 -5.27 4.03 -3.39
C SER A 192 -6.30 3.35 -2.49
N ALA A 193 -7.55 3.80 -2.55
CA ALA A 193 -8.67 3.23 -1.78
C ALA A 193 -8.97 1.78 -2.20
N ALA A 194 -8.99 1.50 -3.51
CA ALA A 194 -9.19 0.15 -4.01
C ALA A 194 -8.06 -0.80 -3.58
N THR A 195 -6.81 -0.34 -3.63
CA THR A 195 -5.65 -1.13 -3.20
C THR A 195 -5.66 -1.36 -1.69
N TYR A 196 -6.01 -0.33 -0.91
CA TYR A 196 -6.21 -0.45 0.53
C TYR A 196 -7.30 -1.48 0.88
N ALA A 197 -8.44 -1.43 0.18
CA ALA A 197 -9.52 -2.39 0.33
C ALA A 197 -9.07 -3.83 0.05
N GLU A 198 -8.27 -4.03 -1.01
CA GLU A 198 -7.72 -5.32 -1.35
C GLU A 198 -6.78 -5.84 -0.26
N THR A 199 -5.88 -5.00 0.26
CA THR A 199 -5.04 -5.36 1.42
C THR A 199 -5.88 -5.81 2.61
N LYS A 200 -6.93 -5.05 2.96
CA LYS A 200 -7.83 -5.42 4.07
C LYS A 200 -8.66 -6.68 3.81
N ARG A 201 -8.98 -6.97 2.54
CA ARG A 201 -9.64 -8.20 2.14
C ARG A 201 -8.73 -9.41 2.32
N GLU A 202 -7.46 -9.29 1.97
CA GLU A 202 -6.48 -10.36 2.18
C GLU A 202 -6.26 -10.65 3.66
N GLU A 203 -6.17 -9.60 4.48
CA GLU A 203 -6.01 -9.68 5.94
C GLU A 203 -7.27 -10.17 6.68
N ALA A 204 -8.45 -10.09 6.04
CA ALA A 204 -9.70 -10.45 6.68
C ALA A 204 -9.72 -11.92 7.15
N ALA A 205 -10.25 -12.16 8.35
CA ALA A 205 -10.44 -13.51 8.86
C ALA A 205 -11.65 -14.21 8.20
N PRO A 206 -11.69 -15.55 8.19
CA PRO A 206 -12.91 -16.29 7.82
C PRO A 206 -14.11 -15.80 8.61
N GLY A 207 -15.27 -15.70 7.96
CA GLY A 207 -16.50 -15.21 8.56
C GLY A 207 -16.70 -13.69 8.49
N TRP A 208 -15.70 -12.90 8.08
CA TRP A 208 -15.86 -11.45 7.93
C TRP A 208 -16.68 -11.09 6.68
N TRP A 209 -17.52 -10.06 6.81
CA TRP A 209 -18.29 -9.52 5.69
C TRP A 209 -17.47 -8.52 4.87
N LEU A 210 -17.47 -8.72 3.55
CA LEU A 210 -16.71 -7.96 2.58
C LEU A 210 -17.63 -7.50 1.45
N GLN A 211 -17.56 -6.24 1.07
CA GLN A 211 -18.24 -5.71 -0.09
C GLN A 211 -17.34 -5.84 -1.32
N LEU A 212 -17.89 -6.43 -2.38
CA LEU A 212 -17.27 -6.50 -3.70
C LEU A 212 -17.41 -5.16 -4.43
N GLN A 213 -16.65 -5.00 -5.52
CA GLN A 213 -16.71 -3.77 -6.34
C GLN A 213 -18.10 -3.51 -6.95
N ASN A 214 -18.89 -4.56 -7.19
CA ASN A 214 -20.27 -4.44 -7.66
C ASN A 214 -21.29 -4.16 -6.54
N GLY A 215 -20.83 -3.84 -5.32
CA GLY A 215 -21.68 -3.54 -4.17
C GLY A 215 -22.26 -4.75 -3.43
N ARG A 216 -22.11 -5.97 -3.97
CA ARG A 216 -22.57 -7.21 -3.33
C ARG A 216 -21.72 -7.50 -2.10
N TRP A 217 -22.37 -7.95 -1.03
CA TRP A 217 -21.70 -8.43 0.18
C TRP A 217 -21.48 -9.93 0.12
N VAL A 218 -20.29 -10.36 0.52
CA VAL A 218 -19.90 -11.76 0.66
C VAL A 218 -19.24 -11.97 2.01
N GLN A 219 -19.34 -13.18 2.54
CA GLN A 219 -18.60 -13.59 3.73
C GLN A 219 -17.34 -14.32 3.27
N LYS A 220 -16.19 -14.00 3.87
CA LYS A 220 -14.92 -14.68 3.59
C LYS A 220 -14.89 -16.09 4.15
#